data_AF-A0A7J8MPD7-F1
#
_entry.id   AF-A0A7J8MPD7-F1
#
_cell.length_a   1.000
_cell.length_b   1.000
_cell.length_c   1.000
_cell.angle_alpha   90.00
_cell.angle_beta   90.00
_cell.angle_gamma   90.00
#
_symmetry.space_group_name_H-M   'P 1'
#
loop_
_entity.id
_entity.type
_entity.pdbx_description
1 polymer ?
#
loop_
_entity_poly.entity_id
_entity_poly.type
_entity_poly.pdbx_seq_one_letter_code
_entity_poly.pdbx_strand_id
1 'polypeptide(L)'
;MIFNDKVTDFAVGCAYRIIWDFVLQQKKQVLMANSAAACAERATHDMLIGPDWAVNIELCDIINTDPRQAKDALKVLKKQLGNKNPKVQLLALNVLDSLSKNCGEHVFQQIVECDILNEMVKIVTKKPDLNVREKVLTFIDTWQVAFGGPGGRYPQYFAAYKELRVAGVAFPPREKNSVPLFTPPQNNPVTHQPVSARQDAAIEVSRQSDDASGLSLAEIQNASGLADILMEVLSALEPKTPESLKQEVIVDLVEQCRSYKKRVVLLHDGILKRNTGSATTAVAETRVVPIVNVNHDDD
;
A
#
# COMPACT_ATOMS: atom_id res chain seq x y z
N MET A 1 23.74 -49.27 17.23
CA MET A 1 22.96 -48.14 17.77
C MET A 1 23.51 -46.77 17.34
N ILE A 2 24.83 -46.55 17.31
CA ILE A 2 25.48 -45.25 16.98
C ILE A 2 25.27 -44.76 15.52
N PHE A 3 24.90 -45.63 14.58
CA PHE A 3 24.72 -45.26 13.17
C PHE A 3 23.36 -44.58 12.88
N ASN A 4 22.34 -44.83 13.70
CA ASN A 4 21.03 -44.20 13.54
C ASN A 4 21.05 -42.74 14.02
N ASP A 5 21.75 -42.44 15.12
CA ASP A 5 21.76 -41.11 15.72
C ASP A 5 22.38 -40.03 14.81
N LYS A 6 23.45 -40.38 14.08
CA LYS A 6 24.08 -39.43 13.13
C LYS A 6 23.24 -39.18 11.88
N VAL A 7 22.49 -40.19 11.43
CA VAL A 7 21.60 -40.07 10.28
C VAL A 7 20.35 -39.27 10.66
N THR A 8 19.84 -39.44 11.88
CA THR A 8 18.75 -38.61 12.41
C THR A 8 19.19 -37.17 12.64
N ASP A 9 20.38 -36.91 13.19
CA ASP A 9 20.90 -35.54 13.37
C ASP A 9 21.13 -34.82 12.03
N PHE A 10 21.65 -35.55 11.03
CA PHE A 10 21.81 -35.01 9.68
C PHE A 10 20.45 -34.70 9.03
N ALA A 11 19.46 -35.59 9.17
CA ALA A 11 18.12 -35.40 8.63
C ALA A 11 17.38 -34.25 9.33
N VAL A 12 17.52 -34.11 10.65
CA VAL A 12 16.95 -33.02 11.45
C VAL A 12 17.60 -31.68 11.06
N GLY A 13 18.92 -31.62 10.93
CA GLY A 13 19.62 -30.42 10.46
C GLY A 13 19.21 -29.99 9.05
N CYS A 14 19.03 -30.95 8.13
CA CYS A 14 18.51 -30.66 6.79
C CYS A 14 17.06 -30.14 6.82
N ALA A 15 16.20 -30.73 7.66
CA ALA A 15 14.82 -30.30 7.81
C ALA A 15 14.72 -28.88 8.40
N TYR A 16 15.54 -28.55 9.41
CA TYR A 16 15.62 -27.19 9.96
C TYR A 16 16.04 -26.17 8.92
N ARG A 17 17.04 -26.49 8.09
CA ARG A 17 17.51 -25.60 7.04
C ARG A 17 16.45 -25.36 5.96
N ILE A 18 15.75 -26.40 5.52
CA ILE A 18 14.64 -26.28 4.56
C ILE A 18 13.49 -25.44 5.13
N ILE A 19 13.14 -25.64 6.39
CA ILE A 19 12.09 -24.85 7.06
C ILE A 19 12.52 -23.40 7.22
N TRP A 20 13.77 -23.15 7.62
CA TRP A 20 14.33 -21.81 7.75
C TRP A 20 14.34 -21.09 6.40
N ASP A 21 14.79 -21.74 5.33
CA ASP A 21 14.81 -21.18 3.98
C ASP A 21 13.38 -20.88 3.48
N PHE A 22 12.41 -21.74 3.78
CA PHE A 22 11.00 -21.50 3.48
C PHE A 22 10.43 -20.29 4.26
N VAL A 23 10.71 -20.18 5.56
CA VAL A 23 10.25 -19.04 6.38
C VAL A 23 10.93 -17.74 5.92
N LEU A 24 12.22 -17.78 5.59
CA LEU A 24 12.96 -16.63 5.06
C LEU A 24 12.40 -16.21 3.70
N GLN A 25 12.05 -17.17 2.85
CA GLN A 25 11.42 -16.92 1.55
C GLN A 25 10.03 -16.29 1.71
N GLN A 26 9.21 -16.78 2.64
CA GLN A 26 7.90 -16.21 2.95
C GLN A 26 8.03 -14.80 3.54
N LYS A 27 8.97 -14.58 4.47
CA LYS A 27 9.28 -13.24 5.02
C LYS A 27 9.71 -12.27 3.93
N LYS A 28 10.55 -12.73 3.00
CA LYS A 28 10.97 -11.94 1.83
C LYS A 28 9.79 -11.63 0.91
N GLN A 29 8.89 -12.58 0.69
CA GLN A 29 7.70 -12.38 -0.14
C GLN A 29 6.73 -11.36 0.47
N VAL A 30 6.48 -11.42 1.77
CA VAL A 30 5.65 -10.44 2.49
C VAL A 30 6.30 -9.05 2.49
N LEU A 31 7.62 -8.98 2.70
CA LEU A 31 8.34 -7.71 2.66
C LEU A 31 8.33 -7.08 1.26
N MET A 32 8.44 -7.89 0.20
CA MET A 32 8.37 -7.44 -1.20
C MET A 32 6.95 -6.97 -1.57
N ALA A 33 5.92 -7.67 -1.08
CA ALA A 33 4.51 -7.31 -1.28
C ALA A 33 4.15 -5.96 -0.61
N ASN A 34 4.86 -5.60 0.46
CA ASN A 34 4.69 -4.34 1.20
C ASN A 34 5.70 -3.25 0.78
N SER A 35 6.41 -3.43 -0.34
CA SER A 35 7.31 -2.40 -0.85
C SER A 35 6.53 -1.24 -1.48
N ALA A 36 7.06 -0.02 -1.39
CA ALA A 36 6.43 1.15 -1.99
C ALA A 36 6.27 1.01 -3.51
N ALA A 37 7.21 0.33 -4.18
CA ALA A 37 7.13 0.05 -5.61
C ALA A 37 5.94 -0.88 -5.94
N ALA A 38 5.78 -2.00 -5.24
CA ALA A 38 4.66 -2.91 -5.45
C ALA A 38 3.31 -2.25 -5.12
N CYS A 39 3.26 -1.43 -4.07
CA CYS A 39 2.08 -0.65 -3.72
C CYS A 39 1.74 0.40 -4.80
N ALA A 40 2.73 1.08 -5.37
CA ALA A 40 2.53 2.00 -6.50
C ALA A 40 2.03 1.29 -7.77
N GLU A 41 2.49 0.05 -8.05
CA GLU A 41 1.98 -0.76 -9.16
C GLU A 41 0.51 -1.10 -8.97
N ARG A 42 0.13 -1.54 -7.75
CA ARG A 42 -1.27 -1.80 -7.37
C ARG A 42 -2.14 -0.55 -7.52
N ALA A 43 -1.68 0.60 -7.01
CA ALA A 43 -2.41 1.88 -7.04
C ALA A 43 -2.66 2.41 -8.47
N THR A 44 -1.89 1.94 -9.44
CA THR A 44 -1.93 2.41 -10.84
C THR A 44 -2.33 1.31 -11.83
N HIS A 45 -2.88 0.21 -11.33
CA HIS A 45 -3.25 -0.93 -12.15
C HIS A 45 -4.36 -0.56 -13.17
N ASP A 46 -4.23 -1.03 -14.41
CA ASP A 46 -5.12 -0.65 -15.52
C ASP A 46 -6.55 -1.19 -15.40
N MET A 47 -6.76 -2.25 -14.61
CA MET A 47 -8.09 -2.77 -14.26
C MET A 47 -8.85 -1.91 -13.24
N LEU A 48 -8.21 -0.93 -12.59
CA LEU A 48 -8.91 -0.03 -11.68
C LEU A 48 -9.96 0.81 -12.42
N ILE A 49 -11.12 0.99 -11.79
CA ILE A 49 -12.20 1.84 -12.30
C ILE A 49 -11.88 3.33 -12.05
N GLY A 50 -11.20 3.61 -10.94
CA GLY A 50 -10.76 4.94 -10.54
C GLY A 50 -9.68 4.84 -9.46
N PRO A 51 -9.29 5.97 -8.84
CA PRO A 51 -8.27 5.98 -7.80
C PRO A 51 -8.68 5.11 -6.61
N ASP A 52 -7.79 4.20 -6.21
CA ASP A 52 -7.94 3.46 -4.96
C ASP A 52 -7.32 4.28 -3.83
N TRP A 53 -8.15 5.04 -3.13
CA TRP A 53 -7.68 5.91 -2.05
C TRP A 53 -7.09 5.12 -0.89
N ALA A 54 -7.55 3.91 -0.61
CA ALA A 54 -6.99 3.09 0.45
C ALA A 54 -5.53 2.72 0.14
N VAL A 55 -5.25 2.28 -1.10
CA VAL A 55 -3.89 1.95 -1.53
C VAL A 55 -3.01 3.21 -1.64
N ASN A 56 -3.58 4.35 -2.04
CA ASN A 56 -2.83 5.61 -2.07
C ASN A 56 -2.36 6.05 -0.67
N ILE A 57 -3.21 5.90 0.35
CA ILE A 57 -2.86 6.20 1.73
C ILE A 57 -1.87 5.18 2.27
N GLU A 58 -2.05 3.89 1.99
CA GLU A 58 -1.06 2.83 2.31
C GLU A 58 0.33 3.18 1.74
N LEU A 59 0.41 3.65 0.50
CA LEU A 59 1.67 4.08 -0.10
C LEU A 59 2.28 5.29 0.61
N CYS A 60 1.45 6.27 1.01
CA CYS A 60 1.92 7.42 1.80
C CYS A 60 2.50 6.94 3.15
N ASP A 61 1.84 6.01 3.82
CA ASP A 61 2.28 5.46 5.10
C ASP A 61 3.59 4.68 4.97
N ILE A 62 3.74 3.88 3.91
CA ILE A 62 4.99 3.17 3.60
C ILE A 62 6.14 4.16 3.41
N ILE A 63 5.93 5.22 2.61
CA ILE A 63 6.96 6.23 2.33
C ILE A 63 7.28 7.06 3.57
N ASN A 64 6.30 7.41 4.39
CA ASN A 64 6.52 8.13 5.64
C ASN A 64 7.25 7.28 6.69
N THR A 65 7.03 5.96 6.68
CA THR A 65 7.75 5.01 7.54
C THR A 65 9.19 4.80 7.07
N ASP A 66 9.42 4.69 5.75
CA ASP A 66 10.74 4.53 5.15
C ASP A 66 10.90 5.41 3.90
N PRO A 67 11.37 6.67 4.07
CA PRO A 67 11.54 7.62 2.96
C PRO A 67 12.48 7.14 1.84
N ARG A 68 13.32 6.13 2.10
CA ARG A 68 14.24 5.57 1.10
C ARG A 68 13.49 4.88 -0.04
N GLN A 69 12.28 4.41 0.21
CA GLN A 69 11.46 3.71 -0.79
C GLN A 69 10.75 4.67 -1.78
N ALA A 70 10.70 5.97 -1.48
CA ALA A 70 10.07 6.97 -2.34
C ALA A 70 10.63 6.93 -3.78
N LYS A 71 11.96 6.75 -3.92
CA LYS A 71 12.63 6.70 -5.21
C LYS A 71 12.09 5.58 -6.11
N ASP A 72 11.89 4.39 -5.56
CA ASP A 72 11.44 3.25 -6.35
C ASP A 72 9.94 3.33 -6.67
N ALA A 73 9.11 3.84 -5.75
CA ALA A 73 7.72 4.17 -6.04
C ALA A 73 7.61 5.22 -7.17
N LEU A 74 8.38 6.31 -7.11
CA LEU A 74 8.34 7.36 -8.14
C LEU A 74 8.85 6.89 -9.51
N LYS A 75 9.78 5.93 -9.58
CA LYS A 75 10.15 5.29 -10.85
C LYS A 75 8.97 4.51 -11.46
N VAL A 76 8.20 3.80 -10.64
CA VAL A 76 6.97 3.14 -11.09
C VAL A 76 5.99 4.18 -11.62
N LEU A 77 5.73 5.26 -10.86
CA LEU A 77 4.82 6.32 -11.30
C LEU A 77 5.28 6.98 -12.60
N LYS A 78 6.59 7.25 -12.77
CA LYS A 78 7.13 7.76 -14.04
C LYS A 78 6.83 6.82 -15.22
N LYS A 79 7.02 5.52 -15.04
CA LYS A 79 6.69 4.51 -16.07
C LYS A 79 5.20 4.56 -16.43
N GLN A 80 4.33 4.73 -15.44
CA GLN A 80 2.89 4.80 -15.63
C GLN A 80 2.44 6.11 -16.29
N LEU A 81 3.11 7.23 -16.01
CA LEU A 81 2.92 8.50 -16.73
C LEU A 81 3.31 8.37 -18.22
N GLY A 82 4.34 7.58 -18.54
CA GLY A 82 4.75 7.28 -19.92
C GLY A 82 3.82 6.33 -20.67
N ASN A 83 2.77 5.79 -20.03
CA ASN A 83 1.81 4.89 -20.66
C ASN A 83 0.91 5.65 -21.67
N LYS A 84 0.46 4.97 -22.73
CA LYS A 84 -0.49 5.55 -23.71
C LYS A 84 -1.92 5.59 -23.18
N ASN A 85 -2.25 4.80 -22.16
CA ASN A 85 -3.57 4.74 -21.58
C ASN A 85 -3.80 5.95 -20.65
N PRO A 86 -4.72 6.88 -20.98
CA PRO A 86 -4.96 8.07 -20.17
C PRO A 86 -5.49 7.72 -18.77
N LYS A 87 -6.18 6.59 -18.61
CA LYS A 87 -6.62 6.12 -17.28
C LYS A 87 -5.44 5.81 -16.38
N VAL A 88 -4.44 5.08 -16.88
CA VAL A 88 -3.22 4.76 -16.13
C VAL A 88 -2.44 6.03 -15.79
N GLN A 89 -2.35 6.98 -16.72
CA GLN A 89 -1.73 8.29 -16.47
C GLN A 89 -2.46 9.06 -15.36
N LEU A 90 -3.80 9.11 -15.39
CA LEU A 90 -4.61 9.77 -14.37
C LEU A 90 -4.46 9.11 -13.00
N LEU A 91 -4.45 7.78 -12.93
CA LEU A 91 -4.19 7.06 -11.69
C LEU A 91 -2.81 7.43 -11.12
N ALA A 92 -1.76 7.41 -11.95
CA ALA A 92 -0.42 7.81 -11.54
C ALA A 92 -0.35 9.28 -11.06
N LEU A 93 -1.06 10.19 -11.74
CA LEU A 93 -1.16 11.58 -11.32
C LEU A 93 -1.92 11.74 -9.98
N ASN A 94 -2.93 10.91 -9.70
CA ASN A 94 -3.64 10.93 -8.41
C ASN A 94 -2.80 10.37 -7.27
N VAL A 95 -1.99 9.33 -7.53
CA VAL A 95 -1.00 8.86 -6.55
C VAL A 95 0.02 9.97 -6.28
N LEU A 96 0.55 10.60 -7.32
CA LEU A 96 1.53 11.68 -7.18
C LEU A 96 0.98 12.89 -6.41
N ASP A 97 -0.30 13.23 -6.63
CA ASP A 97 -1.01 14.25 -5.84
C ASP A 97 -0.98 13.91 -4.34
N SER A 98 -1.33 12.66 -4.02
CA SER A 98 -1.40 12.15 -2.65
C SER A 98 -0.03 12.20 -1.98
N LEU A 99 1.03 11.73 -2.66
CA LEU A 99 2.39 11.77 -2.13
C LEU A 99 2.87 13.22 -1.90
N SER A 100 2.58 14.13 -2.83
CA SER A 100 2.99 15.54 -2.73
C SER A 100 2.33 16.27 -1.56
N LYS A 101 1.15 15.82 -1.12
CA LYS A 101 0.37 16.41 -0.03
C LYS A 101 0.67 15.78 1.34
N ASN A 102 1.10 14.52 1.38
CA ASN A 102 1.15 13.73 2.63
C ASN A 102 2.56 13.30 3.06
N CYS A 103 3.58 13.43 2.20
CA CYS A 103 4.92 12.89 2.47
C CYS A 103 6.02 13.96 2.67
N GLY A 104 5.67 15.24 2.62
CA GLY A 104 6.62 16.33 2.85
C GLY A 104 7.61 16.59 1.70
N GLU A 105 8.57 17.50 1.93
CA GLU A 105 9.45 18.07 0.88
C GLU A 105 10.33 17.03 0.18
N HIS A 106 10.72 15.94 0.86
CA HIS A 106 11.63 14.92 0.30
C HIS A 106 11.06 14.25 -0.97
N VAL A 107 9.73 14.12 -1.08
CA VAL A 107 9.08 13.59 -2.30
C VAL A 107 9.31 14.52 -3.48
N PHE A 108 9.29 15.83 -3.27
CA PHE A 108 9.54 16.80 -4.35
C PHE A 108 10.98 16.74 -4.85
N GLN A 109 11.95 16.56 -3.95
CA GLN A 109 13.33 16.26 -4.37
C GLN A 109 13.39 14.99 -5.23
N GLN A 110 12.69 13.92 -4.83
CA GLN A 110 12.67 12.68 -5.61
C GLN A 110 11.92 12.83 -6.95
N ILE A 111 10.89 13.68 -7.05
CA ILE A 111 10.22 14.00 -8.33
C ILE A 111 11.23 14.59 -9.33
N VAL A 112 12.12 15.46 -8.86
CA VAL A 112 13.21 16.03 -9.67
C VAL A 112 14.23 14.96 -10.04
N GLU A 113 14.73 14.19 -9.07
CA GLU A 113 15.76 13.15 -9.29
C GLU A 113 15.29 12.00 -10.20
N CYS A 114 14.00 11.63 -10.12
CA CYS A 114 13.40 10.64 -10.99
C CYS A 114 13.07 11.19 -12.38
N ASP A 115 13.23 12.49 -12.62
CA ASP A 115 13.00 13.12 -13.92
C ASP A 115 11.52 12.98 -14.37
N ILE A 116 10.59 13.12 -13.41
CA ILE A 116 9.14 13.09 -13.66
C ILE A 116 8.68 14.36 -14.39
N LEU A 117 9.28 15.51 -14.07
CA LEU A 117 8.91 16.80 -14.68
C LEU A 117 9.11 16.78 -16.21
N ASN A 118 10.19 16.17 -16.71
CA ASN A 118 10.41 16.05 -18.15
C ASN A 118 9.40 15.10 -18.80
N GLU A 119 8.99 14.03 -18.14
CA GLU A 119 7.92 13.16 -18.66
C GLU A 119 6.58 13.90 -18.71
N MET A 120 6.26 14.74 -17.71
CA MET A 120 5.07 15.60 -17.73
C MET A 120 5.07 16.61 -18.88
N VAL A 121 6.20 17.28 -19.14
CA VAL A 121 6.35 18.21 -20.27
C VAL A 121 6.16 17.47 -21.60
N LYS A 122 6.74 16.28 -21.73
CA LYS A 122 6.60 15.40 -22.89
C LYS A 122 5.16 14.93 -23.12
N ILE A 123 4.40 14.67 -22.05
CA ILE A 123 2.98 14.32 -22.15
C ILE A 123 2.19 15.49 -22.75
N VAL A 124 2.34 16.70 -22.19
CA VAL A 124 1.60 17.89 -22.64
C VAL A 124 1.88 18.23 -24.10
N THR A 125 3.13 18.08 -24.55
CA THR A 125 3.54 18.40 -25.93
C THR A 125 3.06 17.39 -26.96
N LYS A 126 2.58 16.20 -26.55
CA LYS A 126 2.15 15.11 -27.44
C LYS A 126 0.63 14.99 -27.66
N LYS A 127 -0.14 16.07 -27.42
CA LYS A 127 -1.62 16.08 -27.51
C LYS A 127 -2.27 14.98 -26.64
N PRO A 128 -2.12 15.07 -25.30
CA PRO A 128 -2.67 14.07 -24.39
C PRO A 128 -4.20 14.20 -24.26
N ASP A 129 -4.81 13.26 -23.54
CA ASP A 129 -6.20 13.40 -23.06
C ASP A 129 -6.38 14.71 -22.28
N LEU A 130 -7.57 15.31 -22.37
CA LEU A 130 -7.84 16.63 -21.78
C LEU A 130 -7.63 16.63 -20.26
N ASN A 131 -8.12 15.61 -19.55
CA ASN A 131 -8.03 15.54 -18.09
C ASN A 131 -6.57 15.33 -17.65
N VAL A 132 -5.82 14.52 -18.41
CA VAL A 132 -4.38 14.34 -18.18
C VAL A 132 -3.65 15.66 -18.36
N ARG A 133 -3.94 16.39 -19.45
CA ARG A 133 -3.34 17.70 -19.74
C ARG A 133 -3.58 18.69 -18.61
N GLU A 134 -4.83 18.86 -18.20
CA GLU A 134 -5.23 19.84 -17.19
C GLU A 134 -4.58 19.54 -15.84
N LYS A 135 -4.57 18.28 -15.41
CA LYS A 135 -3.97 17.88 -14.14
C LYS A 135 -2.45 18.08 -14.15
N VAL A 136 -1.75 17.75 -15.24
CA VAL A 136 -0.31 18.02 -15.39
C VAL A 136 0.00 19.52 -15.34
N LEU A 137 -0.76 20.34 -16.06
CA LEU A 137 -0.55 21.79 -16.05
C LEU A 137 -0.80 22.39 -14.67
N THR A 138 -1.81 21.90 -13.95
CA THR A 138 -2.11 22.30 -12.58
C THR A 138 -0.94 21.97 -11.65
N PHE A 139 -0.35 20.78 -11.75
CA PHE A 139 0.81 20.40 -10.95
C PHE A 139 2.02 21.28 -11.22
N ILE A 140 2.40 21.44 -12.48
CA ILE A 140 3.56 22.26 -12.87
C ILE A 140 3.39 23.70 -12.38
N ASP A 141 2.21 24.29 -12.57
CA ASP A 141 1.94 25.67 -12.16
C ASP A 141 1.89 25.84 -10.64
N THR A 142 1.30 24.87 -9.93
CA THR A 142 1.22 24.87 -8.47
C THR A 142 2.61 24.72 -7.85
N TRP A 143 3.38 23.73 -8.27
CA TRP A 143 4.69 23.43 -7.68
C TRP A 143 5.73 24.49 -8.00
N GLN A 144 5.76 25.04 -9.22
CA GLN A 144 6.73 26.10 -9.53
C GLN A 144 6.51 27.34 -8.65
N VAL A 145 5.26 27.71 -8.32
CA VAL A 145 5.00 28.81 -7.38
C VAL A 145 5.29 28.41 -5.95
N ALA A 146 4.90 27.21 -5.52
CA ALA A 146 5.16 26.73 -4.17
C ALA A 146 6.67 26.73 -3.85
N PHE A 147 7.51 26.48 -4.84
CA PHE A 147 8.97 26.48 -4.68
C PHE A 147 9.67 27.78 -5.07
N GLY A 148 8.96 28.90 -5.26
CA GLY A 148 9.56 30.23 -5.41
C GLY A 148 9.93 30.63 -6.86
N GLY A 149 9.45 29.89 -7.86
CA GLY A 149 9.59 30.25 -9.27
C GLY A 149 11.05 30.38 -9.73
N PRO A 150 11.43 31.45 -10.47
CA PRO A 150 12.78 31.61 -11.03
C PRO A 150 13.92 31.59 -9.99
N GLY A 151 13.66 32.04 -8.76
CA GLY A 151 14.65 32.12 -7.67
C GLY A 151 14.53 31.00 -6.64
N GLY A 152 13.76 29.95 -6.97
CA GLY A 152 13.41 28.88 -6.05
C GLY A 152 14.53 27.89 -5.73
N ARG A 153 14.36 27.14 -4.62
CA ARG A 153 15.27 26.05 -4.22
C ARG A 153 15.31 24.91 -5.25
N TYR A 154 14.19 24.66 -5.92
CA TYR A 154 14.06 23.61 -6.95
C TYR A 154 13.78 24.25 -8.33
N PRO A 155 14.81 24.77 -9.02
CA PRO A 155 14.64 25.49 -10.29
C PRO A 155 14.03 24.64 -11.40
N GLN A 156 14.08 23.31 -11.29
CA GLN A 156 13.55 22.37 -12.28
C GLN A 156 12.02 22.49 -12.44
N TYR A 157 11.29 22.81 -11.37
CA TYR A 157 9.84 23.05 -11.47
C TYR A 157 9.54 24.29 -12.32
N PHE A 158 10.27 25.38 -12.09
CA PHE A 158 10.14 26.59 -12.90
C PHE A 158 10.62 26.37 -14.35
N ALA A 159 11.68 25.58 -14.55
CA ALA A 159 12.17 25.24 -15.89
C ALA A 159 11.08 24.50 -16.71
N ALA A 160 10.43 23.49 -16.13
CA ALA A 160 9.34 22.77 -16.78
C ALA A 160 8.16 23.68 -17.13
N TYR A 161 7.79 24.60 -16.22
CA TYR A 161 6.78 25.63 -16.49
C TYR A 161 7.17 26.53 -17.67
N LYS A 162 8.40 27.05 -17.64
CA LYS A 162 8.92 27.96 -18.68
C LYS A 162 8.98 27.27 -20.03
N GLU A 163 9.40 26.02 -20.09
CA GLU A 163 9.46 25.22 -21.32
C GLU A 163 8.08 25.10 -21.97
N LEU A 164 7.05 24.77 -21.19
CA LEU A 164 5.68 24.70 -21.69
C LEU A 164 5.15 26.06 -22.17
N ARG A 165 5.49 27.15 -21.46
CA ARG A 165 5.14 28.51 -21.89
C ARG A 165 5.79 28.88 -23.22
N VAL A 166 7.07 28.56 -23.40
CA VAL A 166 7.80 28.80 -24.66
C VAL A 166 7.21 27.97 -25.80
N ALA A 167 6.74 26.74 -25.51
CA ALA A 167 6.02 25.90 -26.47
C ALA A 167 4.58 26.39 -26.79
N GLY A 168 4.16 27.54 -26.26
CA GLY A 168 2.84 28.12 -26.53
C GLY A 168 1.70 27.52 -25.72
N VAL A 169 1.99 26.75 -24.67
CA VAL A 169 0.97 26.10 -23.84
C VAL A 169 0.32 27.12 -22.90
N ALA A 170 -1.00 27.27 -23.03
CA ALA A 170 -1.82 28.02 -22.08
C ALA A 170 -2.07 27.19 -20.81
N PHE A 171 -1.78 27.79 -19.65
CA PHE A 171 -2.06 27.25 -18.33
C PHE A 171 -3.44 27.71 -17.84
N PRO A 172 -4.13 26.89 -17.04
CA PRO A 172 -5.44 27.25 -16.47
C PRO A 172 -5.33 28.50 -15.57
N PRO A 173 -6.39 29.32 -15.47
CA PRO A 173 -6.44 30.44 -14.54
C PRO A 173 -6.28 29.96 -13.10
N ARG A 174 -5.52 30.71 -12.29
CA ARG A 174 -5.39 30.45 -10.86
C ARG A 174 -6.63 30.93 -10.11
N GLU A 175 -7.14 30.11 -9.20
CA GLU A 175 -8.13 30.57 -8.23
C GLU A 175 -7.44 31.46 -7.17
N LYS A 176 -8.02 32.63 -6.88
CA LYS A 176 -7.37 33.69 -6.08
C LYS A 176 -7.21 33.37 -4.58
N ASN A 177 -7.73 32.21 -4.11
CA ASN A 177 -7.79 31.85 -2.67
C ASN A 177 -7.12 30.51 -2.33
N SER A 178 -6.21 30.00 -3.15
CA SER A 178 -5.49 28.76 -2.83
C SER A 178 -4.55 28.98 -1.64
N VAL A 179 -4.85 28.34 -0.51
CA VAL A 179 -3.98 28.33 0.68
C VAL A 179 -2.64 27.68 0.29
N PRO A 180 -1.48 28.22 0.72
CA PRO A 180 -0.20 27.56 0.50
C PRO A 180 -0.26 26.13 1.05
N LEU A 181 0.11 25.14 0.21
CA LEU A 181 0.11 23.70 0.55
C LEU A 181 1.01 23.36 1.76
N PHE A 182 1.88 24.28 2.16
CA PHE A 182 2.73 24.17 3.34
C PHE A 182 2.19 25.08 4.45
N THR A 183 1.39 24.51 5.33
CA THR A 183 1.22 25.07 6.68
C THR A 183 2.39 24.57 7.53
N PRO A 184 3.23 25.46 8.10
CA PRO A 184 4.20 25.03 9.11
C PRO A 184 3.46 24.48 10.34
N PRO A 185 3.99 23.46 11.03
CA PRO A 185 3.31 22.84 12.18
C PRO A 185 3.12 23.85 13.31
N GLN A 186 1.89 24.08 13.74
CA GLN A 186 1.60 24.87 14.93
C GLN A 186 1.76 24.01 16.19
N ASN A 187 2.86 24.24 16.92
CA ASN A 187 3.02 23.80 18.31
C ASN A 187 2.15 24.69 19.22
N ASN A 188 0.92 24.28 19.52
CA ASN A 188 0.17 24.83 20.65
C ASN A 188 -0.27 23.69 21.60
N PRO A 189 -0.03 23.80 22.92
CA PRO A 189 -0.44 22.80 23.89
C PRO A 189 -1.97 22.85 24.11
N VAL A 190 -2.64 21.70 23.92
CA VAL A 190 -4.07 21.55 24.17
C VAL A 190 -4.33 21.55 25.68
N THR A 191 -5.08 22.56 26.14
CA THR A 191 -5.59 22.64 27.50
C THR A 191 -6.87 21.80 27.60
N HIS A 192 -6.89 20.83 28.52
CA HIS A 192 -8.06 20.01 28.84
C HIS A 192 -9.10 20.83 29.61
N GLN A 193 -10.36 20.84 29.15
CA GLN A 193 -11.53 20.97 30.02
C GLN A 193 -12.73 20.17 29.47
N PRO A 194 -13.61 19.63 30.35
CA PRO A 194 -14.43 18.47 30.06
C PRO A 194 -15.86 18.84 29.65
N VAL A 195 -16.45 18.10 28.71
CA VAL A 195 -17.89 18.12 28.47
C VAL A 195 -18.40 16.68 28.42
N SER A 196 -18.95 16.24 29.55
CA SER A 196 -19.73 15.02 29.69
C SER A 196 -21.15 15.25 29.18
N ALA A 197 -21.80 14.14 28.80
CA ALA A 197 -23.22 13.98 28.50
C ALA A 197 -23.70 14.23 27.06
N ARG A 198 -23.22 13.40 26.11
CA ARG A 198 -24.06 12.89 24.99
C ARG A 198 -23.41 11.72 24.23
N GLN A 199 -23.23 10.57 24.90
CA GLN A 199 -22.76 9.36 24.22
C GLN A 199 -23.41 8.07 24.74
N ASP A 200 -24.71 8.10 25.07
CA ASP A 200 -25.46 6.90 25.46
C ASP A 200 -26.64 6.65 24.51
N ALA A 201 -26.37 6.46 23.22
CA ALA A 201 -27.34 5.92 22.25
C ALA A 201 -26.70 5.52 20.91
N ALA A 202 -25.63 4.71 20.91
CA ALA A 202 -25.16 4.05 19.67
C ALA A 202 -24.28 2.79 19.92
N ILE A 203 -24.38 2.16 21.10
CA ILE A 203 -23.67 0.92 21.41
C ILE A 203 -24.71 -0.14 21.78
N GLU A 204 -25.55 -0.56 20.82
CA GLU A 204 -26.30 -1.82 20.95
C GLU A 204 -27.11 -2.16 19.70
N VAL A 205 -26.45 -2.35 18.55
CA VAL A 205 -26.95 -3.30 17.54
C VAL A 205 -25.74 -3.96 16.86
N SER A 206 -25.78 -5.30 16.82
CA SER A 206 -24.82 -6.23 16.21
C SER A 206 -23.61 -6.66 17.03
N ARG A 207 -23.89 -7.18 18.23
CA ARG A 207 -23.26 -8.42 18.73
C ARG A 207 -23.98 -9.65 18.15
N GLN A 208 -23.70 -10.03 16.90
CA GLN A 208 -23.96 -11.39 16.40
C GLN A 208 -23.29 -11.59 15.03
N SER A 209 -22.03 -12.01 15.06
CA SER A 209 -21.46 -12.98 14.13
C SER A 209 -20.10 -13.45 14.67
N ASP A 210 -20.12 -14.09 15.83
CA ASP A 210 -19.11 -15.10 16.15
C ASP A 210 -19.41 -16.30 15.24
N ASP A 211 -18.62 -16.49 14.18
CA ASP A 211 -17.86 -17.72 13.94
C ASP A 211 -17.12 -17.64 12.59
N ALA A 212 -15.92 -17.07 12.58
CA ALA A 212 -14.92 -17.28 11.53
C ALA A 212 -13.54 -16.96 12.09
N SER A 213 -12.80 -17.99 12.46
CA SER A 213 -11.49 -17.94 13.14
C SER A 213 -10.40 -17.23 12.34
N GLY A 214 -10.41 -15.89 12.29
CA GLY A 214 -9.27 -15.09 11.84
C GLY A 214 -8.22 -14.97 12.95
N LEU A 215 -6.92 -15.11 12.62
CA LEU A 215 -5.85 -14.81 13.57
C LEU A 215 -5.83 -13.30 13.83
N SER A 216 -6.07 -12.90 15.09
CA SER A 216 -6.01 -11.52 15.52
C SER A 216 -4.56 -10.98 15.48
N LEU A 217 -4.42 -9.66 15.31
CA LEU A 217 -3.11 -9.00 15.33
C LEU A 217 -2.34 -9.30 16.64
N ALA A 218 -3.06 -9.46 17.75
CA ALA A 218 -2.51 -9.86 19.04
C ALA A 218 -1.97 -11.31 19.03
N GLU A 219 -2.66 -12.26 18.39
CA GLU A 219 -2.15 -13.64 18.23
C GLU A 219 -0.90 -13.69 17.35
N ILE A 220 -0.78 -12.83 16.33
CA ILE A 220 0.40 -12.75 15.45
C ILE A 220 1.61 -12.16 16.21
N GLN A 221 1.39 -11.10 16.98
CA GLN A 221 2.43 -10.50 17.81
C GLN A 221 2.88 -11.47 18.92
N ASN A 222 1.94 -12.21 19.52
CA ASN A 222 2.24 -13.23 20.51
C ASN A 222 3.06 -14.39 19.91
N ALA A 223 2.68 -14.88 18.72
CA ALA A 223 3.45 -15.92 18.02
C ALA A 223 4.87 -15.46 17.64
N SER A 224 5.05 -14.18 17.33
CA SER A 224 6.37 -13.60 17.04
C SER A 224 7.23 -13.53 18.31
N GLY A 225 6.67 -13.05 19.42
CA GLY A 225 7.38 -13.00 20.70
C GLY A 225 7.75 -14.40 21.24
N LEU A 226 6.89 -15.39 21.08
CA LEU A 226 7.19 -16.78 21.47
C LEU A 226 8.31 -17.39 20.63
N ALA A 227 8.39 -17.05 19.33
CA ALA A 227 9.48 -17.51 18.47
C ALA A 227 10.82 -16.87 18.85
N ASP A 228 10.82 -15.61 19.26
CA ASP A 228 12.01 -14.91 19.73
C ASP A 228 12.52 -15.50 21.05
N ILE A 229 11.61 -15.79 21.99
CA ILE A 229 11.95 -16.46 23.26
C ILE A 229 12.46 -17.88 23.01
N LEU A 230 11.85 -18.63 22.08
CA LEU A 230 12.32 -19.97 21.70
C LEU A 230 13.74 -19.90 21.13
N MET A 231 14.05 -18.90 20.30
CA MET A 231 15.39 -18.68 19.76
C MET A 231 16.40 -18.31 20.84
N GLU A 232 16.01 -17.51 21.83
CA GLU A 232 16.87 -17.15 22.97
C GLU A 232 17.17 -18.37 23.86
N VAL A 233 16.15 -19.18 24.18
CA VAL A 233 16.30 -20.42 24.95
C VAL A 233 17.17 -21.44 24.20
N LEU A 234 16.95 -21.61 22.90
CA LEU A 234 17.74 -22.54 22.08
C LEU A 234 19.20 -22.07 21.88
N SER A 235 19.44 -20.75 21.89
CA SER A 235 20.78 -20.18 21.79
C SER A 235 21.57 -20.28 23.11
N ALA A 236 20.87 -20.38 24.24
CA ALA A 236 21.45 -20.52 25.57
C ALA A 236 21.79 -21.98 25.96
N LEU A 237 21.42 -22.97 25.14
CA LEU A 237 21.70 -24.38 25.40
C LEU A 237 23.06 -24.79 24.79
N GLU A 238 24.00 -25.26 25.63
CA GLU A 238 25.26 -25.83 25.13
C GLU A 238 25.02 -27.18 24.41
N PRO A 239 25.70 -27.43 23.27
CA PRO A 239 25.41 -28.55 22.37
C PRO A 239 25.82 -29.95 22.87
N LYS A 240 26.11 -30.15 24.17
CA LYS A 240 26.73 -31.40 24.67
C LYS A 240 25.96 -32.16 25.75
N THR A 241 24.75 -31.76 26.12
CA THR A 241 23.94 -32.52 27.10
C THR A 241 22.57 -32.91 26.50
N PRO A 242 22.39 -34.16 26.03
CA PRO A 242 21.13 -34.62 25.45
C PRO A 242 19.96 -34.71 26.46
N GLU A 243 20.22 -34.62 27.77
CA GLU A 243 19.18 -34.52 28.80
C GLU A 243 18.47 -33.15 28.85
N SER A 244 19.09 -32.04 28.39
CA SER A 244 18.47 -30.69 28.44
C SER A 244 17.47 -30.42 27.30
N LEU A 245 17.38 -31.33 26.32
CA LEU A 245 16.36 -31.30 25.26
C LEU A 245 15.03 -31.95 25.69
N LYS A 246 14.94 -32.46 26.91
CA LYS A 246 13.71 -33.00 27.51
C LYS A 246 12.98 -32.01 28.42
N GLN A 247 13.22 -30.71 28.27
CA GLN A 247 12.32 -29.74 28.89
C GLN A 247 10.99 -29.77 28.11
N GLU A 248 9.95 -30.29 28.73
CA GLU A 248 8.54 -30.32 28.30
C GLU A 248 8.09 -28.99 27.65
N VAL A 249 8.68 -27.89 28.08
CA VAL A 249 8.54 -26.53 27.54
C VAL A 249 8.94 -26.40 26.06
N ILE A 250 10.04 -27.01 25.60
CA ILE A 250 10.48 -26.92 24.20
C ILE A 250 9.54 -27.72 23.29
N VAL A 251 9.06 -28.87 23.77
CA VAL A 251 8.08 -29.69 23.06
C VAL A 251 6.76 -28.93 22.92
N ASP A 252 6.30 -28.31 24.00
CA ASP A 252 5.07 -27.50 24.01
C ASP A 252 5.19 -26.27 23.10
N LEU A 253 6.32 -25.55 23.12
CA LEU A 253 6.56 -24.43 22.20
C LEU A 253 6.60 -24.85 20.73
N VAL A 254 7.17 -26.02 20.42
CA VAL A 254 7.18 -26.57 19.06
C VAL A 254 5.77 -27.00 18.63
N GLU A 255 4.99 -27.57 19.54
CA GLU A 255 3.61 -28.00 19.28
C GLU A 255 2.68 -26.79 19.08
N GLN A 256 2.86 -25.73 19.86
CA GLN A 256 2.18 -24.45 19.66
C GLN A 256 2.56 -23.80 18.32
N CYS A 257 3.84 -23.78 17.95
CA CYS A 257 4.29 -23.31 16.64
C CYS A 257 3.66 -24.10 15.47
N ARG A 258 3.55 -25.43 15.61
CA ARG A 258 2.88 -26.29 14.61
C ARG A 258 1.38 -26.01 14.51
N SER A 259 0.72 -25.76 15.65
CA SER A 259 -0.70 -25.40 15.70
C SER A 259 -0.97 -24.09 14.96
N TYR A 260 -0.17 -23.05 15.21
CA TYR A 260 -0.30 -21.77 14.50
C TYR A 260 -0.02 -21.89 13.00
N LYS A 261 1.00 -22.65 12.60
CA LYS A 261 1.27 -22.96 11.18
C LYS A 261 0.05 -23.61 10.51
N LYS A 262 -0.58 -24.58 11.18
CA LYS A 262 -1.77 -25.28 10.66
C LYS A 262 -2.97 -24.33 10.52
N ARG A 263 -3.17 -23.41 11.48
CA ARG A 263 -4.21 -22.37 11.41
C ARG A 263 -3.97 -21.38 10.26
N VAL A 264 -2.73 -20.92 10.05
CA VAL A 264 -2.38 -20.01 8.95
C VAL A 264 -2.63 -20.65 7.57
N VAL A 265 -2.24 -21.93 7.39
CA VAL A 265 -2.47 -22.67 6.14
C VAL A 265 -3.97 -22.85 5.88
N LEU A 266 -4.75 -23.23 6.89
CA LEU A 266 -6.20 -23.37 6.75
C LEU A 266 -6.89 -22.03 6.43
N LEU A 267 -6.39 -20.92 6.98
CA LEU A 267 -6.89 -19.57 6.68
C LEU A 267 -6.54 -19.14 5.25
N HIS A 268 -5.31 -19.38 4.80
CA HIS A 268 -4.88 -19.12 3.43
C HIS A 268 -5.75 -19.89 2.43
N ASP A 269 -5.97 -21.19 2.66
CA ASP A 269 -6.78 -22.03 1.78
C ASP A 269 -8.27 -21.66 1.83
N GLY A 270 -8.76 -21.20 2.98
CA GLY A 270 -10.12 -20.68 3.14
C GLY A 270 -10.35 -19.34 2.44
N ILE A 271 -9.35 -18.45 2.44
CA ILE A 271 -9.36 -17.18 1.71
C ILE A 271 -9.27 -17.43 0.20
N LEU A 272 -8.42 -18.37 -0.22
CA LEU A 272 -8.28 -18.76 -1.62
C LEU A 272 -9.58 -19.38 -2.16
N LYS A 273 -10.23 -20.26 -1.39
CA LYS A 273 -11.53 -20.86 -1.75
C LYS A 273 -12.67 -19.84 -1.81
N ARG A 274 -12.68 -18.82 -0.94
CA ARG A 274 -13.65 -17.72 -0.99
C ARG A 274 -13.47 -16.85 -2.23
N ASN A 275 -12.23 -16.60 -2.65
CA ASN A 275 -11.94 -15.85 -3.87
C ASN A 275 -12.25 -16.65 -5.16
N THR A 276 -12.17 -17.97 -5.14
CA THR A 276 -12.54 -18.82 -6.28
C THR A 276 -14.03 -19.20 -6.33
N GLY A 277 -14.74 -19.17 -5.19
CA GLY A 277 -16.16 -19.53 -5.09
C GLY A 277 -17.13 -18.38 -5.40
N SER A 278 -16.68 -17.13 -5.33
CA SER A 278 -17.53 -15.96 -5.67
C SER A 278 -17.66 -15.69 -7.17
N ALA A 279 -16.96 -16.46 -8.03
CA ALA A 279 -16.94 -16.25 -9.48
C ALA A 279 -17.96 -17.10 -10.27
N THR A 280 -18.77 -17.94 -9.62
CA THR A 280 -19.67 -18.90 -10.34
C THR A 280 -21.15 -18.85 -9.96
N THR A 281 -21.64 -17.83 -9.24
CA THR A 281 -23.08 -17.64 -8.99
C THR A 281 -23.53 -16.21 -9.25
N ALA A 282 -23.51 -15.80 -10.52
CA ALA A 282 -24.26 -14.65 -11.01
C ALA A 282 -24.67 -14.86 -12.47
N VAL A 283 -25.41 -15.95 -12.73
CA VAL A 283 -26.27 -16.06 -13.92
C VAL A 283 -27.66 -16.41 -13.41
N ALA A 284 -28.49 -15.38 -13.22
CA ALA A 284 -29.93 -15.56 -13.03
C ALA A 284 -30.69 -14.33 -13.57
N GLU A 285 -31.39 -14.58 -14.67
CA GLU A 285 -32.69 -14.04 -15.07
C GLU A 285 -32.84 -12.53 -15.34
N THR A 286 -32.59 -12.15 -16.60
CA THR A 286 -33.28 -11.02 -17.23
C THR A 286 -34.71 -11.41 -17.57
N ARG A 287 -35.68 -11.07 -16.70
CA ARG A 287 -37.11 -11.03 -17.08
C ARG A 287 -37.39 -9.78 -17.89
N VAL A 288 -37.86 -10.00 -19.12
CA VAL A 288 -38.37 -9.00 -20.05
C VAL A 288 -39.63 -8.33 -19.46
N VAL A 289 -39.61 -7.01 -19.33
CA VAL A 289 -40.82 -6.20 -19.10
C VAL A 289 -41.19 -5.54 -20.44
N PRO A 290 -42.43 -5.70 -20.95
CA PRO A 290 -42.81 -5.10 -22.22
C PRO A 290 -43.06 -3.60 -22.07
N ILE A 291 -42.54 -2.85 -23.05
CA ILE A 291 -42.72 -1.42 -23.22
C ILE A 291 -44.19 -1.17 -23.64
N VAL A 292 -44.92 -0.40 -22.84
CA VAL A 292 -46.22 0.16 -23.24
C VAL A 292 -45.94 1.42 -24.06
N ASN A 293 -46.37 1.40 -25.32
CA ASN A 293 -46.34 2.52 -26.26
C ASN A 293 -47.21 3.67 -25.73
N VAL A 294 -46.63 4.86 -25.63
CA VAL A 294 -47.38 6.11 -25.42
C VAL A 294 -47.89 6.61 -26.77
N ASN A 295 -49.13 7.09 -26.74
CA ASN A 295 -50.04 7.29 -27.85
C ASN A 295 -49.63 8.34 -28.89
N HIS A 296 -50.24 8.10 -30.05
CA HIS A 296 -50.37 8.92 -31.25
C HIS A 296 -50.94 10.33 -31.00
N ASP A 297 -50.59 11.19 -31.96
CA ASP A 297 -50.90 12.60 -32.13
C ASP A 297 -52.39 12.97 -32.06
N ASP A 298 -52.65 14.18 -31.55
CA ASP A 298 -53.91 14.91 -31.62
C ASP A 298 -54.20 15.42 -33.05
N ASP A 299 -55.44 15.23 -33.50
CA ASP A 299 -56.16 16.08 -34.47
C ASP A 299 -57.06 17.06 -33.69
#